data_AF-A0A952LM75-F1
#
_entry.id   AF-A0A952LM75-F1
#
_cell.length_a   1.000
_cell.length_b   1.000
_cell.length_c   1.000
_cell.angle_alpha   90.00
_cell.angle_beta   90.00
_cell.angle_gamma   90.00
#
_symmetry.space_group_name_H-M   'P 1'
#
loop_
_entity.id
_entity.type
_entity.pdbx_description
1 polymer ?
#
loop_
_entity_poly.entity_id
_entity_poly.type
_entity_poly.pdbx_seq_one_letter_code
_entity_poly.pdbx_strand_id
1 'polypeptide(L)' 'MDGLLATVTELDVVGSGAHPQLRQWQPERTGQIDISIKRNGDWFHEGVRIDRQRMVQLFASIMRKDSDG' A
#
# COMPACT_ATOMS: atom_id res chain seq x y z
N MET A 1 -3.57 -34.57 13.03
CA MET A 1 -4.16 -34.22 11.73
C MET A 1 -4.40 -32.71 11.76
N ASP A 2 -3.34 -31.91 11.85
CA ASP A 2 -3.46 -30.50 12.28
C ASP A 2 -2.48 -29.61 11.51
N GLY A 3 -2.41 -29.80 10.18
CA GLY A 3 -1.55 -29.02 9.28
C GLY A 3 -2.30 -28.15 8.28
N LEU A 4 -3.64 -28.19 8.27
CA LEU A 4 -4.46 -27.55 7.22
C LEU A 4 -5.11 -26.22 7.65
N LEU A 5 -5.02 -25.85 8.93
CA LEU A 5 -5.59 -24.58 9.43
C LEU A 5 -4.56 -23.43 9.51
N ALA A 6 -3.27 -23.71 9.34
CA ALA A 6 -2.24 -22.67 9.36
C ALA A 6 -2.20 -21.82 8.07
N THR A 7 -2.90 -22.21 7.02
CA THR A 7 -2.84 -21.57 5.69
C THR A 7 -3.99 -20.61 5.40
N VAL A 8 -4.93 -20.39 6.34
CA VAL A 8 -6.10 -19.52 6.10
C VAL A 8 -5.95 -18.13 6.75
N THR A 9 -4.94 -17.92 7.60
CA THR A 9 -4.70 -16.61 8.24
C THR A 9 -3.79 -15.68 7.41
N GLU A 10 -3.91 -15.66 6.08
CA GLU A 10 -3.13 -14.73 5.23
C GLU A 10 -4.00 -13.82 4.34
N LEU A 11 -5.33 -14.00 4.34
CA LEU A 11 -6.23 -13.22 3.48
C LEU A 11 -7.25 -12.32 4.22
N ASP A 12 -7.28 -12.34 5.56
CA ASP A 12 -8.11 -11.41 6.33
C ASP A 12 -7.32 -10.18 6.78
N VAL A 13 -7.01 -9.29 5.83
CA VAL A 13 -6.70 -7.88 6.13
C VAL A 13 -7.42 -6.98 5.13
N VAL A 14 -8.75 -7.13 5.04
CA VAL A 14 -9.62 -6.10 4.45
C VAL A 14 -10.02 -5.15 5.57
N GLY A 15 -9.08 -4.29 5.97
CA GLY A 15 -9.31 -3.28 7.00
C GLY A 15 -8.07 -3.02 7.84
N SER A 16 -7.62 -1.77 7.86
CA SER A 16 -6.60 -1.24 8.77
C SER A 16 -5.13 -1.54 8.40
N GLY A 17 -4.71 -0.99 7.25
CA GLY A 17 -3.57 -0.05 7.19
C GLY A 17 -2.14 -0.52 7.46
N ALA A 18 -1.87 -1.79 7.78
CA ALA A 18 -0.50 -2.23 7.95
C ALA A 18 -0.35 -3.72 7.63
N HIS A 19 -0.17 -4.05 6.36
CA HIS A 19 0.25 -5.38 5.95
C HIS A 19 1.66 -5.67 6.49
N PRO A 20 1.85 -6.60 7.44
CA PRO A 20 3.18 -6.91 7.98
C PRO A 20 4.16 -7.33 6.89
N GLN A 21 3.66 -8.04 5.88
CA GLN A 21 4.39 -8.41 4.67
C GLN A 21 4.97 -7.20 3.89
N LEU A 22 4.30 -6.04 3.89
CA LEU A 22 4.82 -4.85 3.22
C LEU A 22 6.03 -4.26 3.96
N ARG A 23 6.09 -4.36 5.30
CA ARG A 23 7.24 -3.82 6.07
C ARG A 23 8.56 -4.54 5.78
N GLN A 24 8.48 -5.84 5.45
CA GLN A 24 9.64 -6.68 5.17
C GLN A 24 9.97 -6.81 3.68
N TRP A 25 9.13 -6.27 2.79
CA TRP A 25 9.29 -6.40 1.36
C TRP A 25 10.46 -5.56 0.81
N GLN A 26 11.42 -6.22 0.17
CA GLN A 26 12.60 -5.59 -0.44
C GLN A 26 12.65 -6.00 -1.92
N PRO A 27 12.07 -5.22 -2.85
CA PRO A 27 12.01 -5.59 -4.25
C PRO A 27 13.38 -5.50 -4.92
N GLU A 28 13.66 -6.40 -5.86
CA GLU A 28 14.90 -6.39 -6.66
C GLU A 28 15.00 -5.16 -7.58
N ARG A 29 13.85 -4.56 -7.93
CA ARG A 29 13.76 -3.37 -8.78
C ARG A 29 12.92 -2.30 -8.10
N THR A 30 13.50 -1.11 -7.98
CA THR A 30 12.83 0.12 -7.54
C THR A 30 12.80 1.15 -8.66
N GLY A 31 11.94 2.16 -8.53
CA GLY A 31 11.85 3.28 -9.47
C GLY A 31 11.14 4.47 -8.83
N GLN A 32 11.35 5.66 -9.40
CA GLN A 32 10.67 6.87 -8.97
C GLN A 32 9.38 7.06 -9.78
N ILE A 33 8.33 7.51 -9.09
CA ILE A 33 7.06 7.89 -9.71
C ILE A 33 6.66 9.28 -9.21
N ASP A 34 6.08 10.09 -10.07
CA ASP A 34 5.53 11.40 -9.69
C ASP A 34 4.14 11.23 -9.08
N ILE A 35 4.11 10.95 -7.78
CA ILE A 35 2.89 10.95 -6.97
C ILE A 35 3.06 11.95 -5.83
N SER A 36 2.06 12.82 -5.65
CA SER A 36 2.02 13.73 -4.50
C SER A 36 0.67 13.68 -3.79
N ILE A 37 0.72 13.72 -2.46
CA ILE A 37 -0.45 13.76 -1.58
C ILE A 37 -0.44 15.13 -0.90
N LYS A 38 -1.41 15.98 -1.23
CA LYS A 38 -1.55 17.29 -0.59
C LYS A 38 -2.05 17.13 0.83
N ARG A 39 -1.84 18.16 1.67
CA ARG A 39 -2.28 18.19 3.08
C ARG A 39 -3.79 17.98 3.24
N ASN A 40 -4.60 18.35 2.25
CA ASN A 40 -6.05 18.15 2.24
C ASN A 40 -6.46 16.72 1.85
N GLY A 41 -5.51 15.84 1.53
CA GLY A 41 -5.77 14.46 1.12
C GLY A 41 -5.97 14.26 -0.37
N ASP A 42 -5.85 15.30 -1.21
CA ASP A 42 -5.91 15.15 -2.66
C ASP A 42 -4.65 14.47 -3.19
N TRP A 43 -4.84 13.47 -4.05
CA TRP A 43 -3.77 12.75 -4.74
C TRP A 43 -3.56 13.29 -6.15
N PHE A 44 -2.30 13.41 -6.56
CA PHE A 44 -1.89 13.81 -7.91
C PHE A 44 -0.91 12.80 -8.48
N HIS A 45 -1.02 12.54 -9.78
CA HIS A 45 -0.05 11.79 -10.56
C HIS A 45 0.30 12.60 -11.81
N GLU A 46 1.58 12.87 -12.04
CA GLU A 46 2.06 13.68 -13.18
C GLU A 46 1.35 15.04 -13.26
N GLY A 47 1.13 15.68 -12.10
CA GLY A 47 0.42 16.96 -11.98
C GLY A 47 -1.12 16.90 -12.14
N VAL A 48 -1.70 15.74 -12.47
CA VAL A 48 -3.16 15.57 -12.65
C VAL A 48 -3.78 14.96 -11.39
N ARG A 49 -4.93 15.50 -10.95
CA ARG A 49 -5.63 14.99 -9.76
C ARG A 49 -6.25 13.61 -10.03
N ILE A 50 -6.13 12.70 -9.07
CA ILE A 50 -6.78 11.38 -9.09
C ILE A 50 -8.15 11.48 -8.39
N ASP A 51 -9.24 11.50 -9.16
CA ASP A 51 -10.60 11.58 -8.60
C ASP A 51 -11.22 10.21 -8.24
N ARG A 52 -10.61 9.11 -8.70
CA ARG A 52 -11.14 7.75 -8.49
C ARG A 52 -10.80 7.25 -7.10
N GLN A 53 -11.73 7.39 -6.16
CA GLN A 53 -11.48 7.03 -4.75
C GLN A 53 -11.02 5.58 -4.53
N ARG A 54 -11.50 4.62 -5.32
CA ARG A 54 -11.04 3.22 -5.21
C ARG A 54 -9.55 3.06 -5.59
N MET A 55 -9.05 3.87 -6.50
CA MET A 55 -7.63 3.89 -6.88
C MET A 55 -6.78 4.53 -5.78
N VAL A 56 -7.26 5.62 -5.18
CA VAL A 56 -6.64 6.23 -3.99
C VAL A 56 -6.53 5.21 -2.85
N GLN A 57 -7.60 4.49 -2.56
CA GLN A 57 -7.61 3.44 -1.52
C GLN A 57 -6.61 2.32 -1.80
N LEU A 58 -6.51 1.89 -3.07
CA LEU A 58 -5.56 0.85 -3.48
C LEU A 58 -4.11 1.28 -3.25
N PHE A 59 -3.75 2.50 -3.66
CA PHE A 59 -2.38 2.98 -3.44
C PHE A 59 -2.11 3.21 -1.96
N ALA A 60 -3.06 3.78 -1.23
CA ALA A 60 -2.94 3.99 0.21
C ALA A 60 -2.76 2.66 0.98
N SER A 61 -3.39 1.56 0.54
CA SER A 61 -3.24 0.27 1.23
C SER A 61 -1.84 -0.35 1.10
N ILE A 62 -1.06 0.08 0.09
CA ILE A 62 0.28 -0.44 -0.17
C ILE A 62 1.42 0.52 0.19
N MET A 63 1.11 1.70 0.73
CA MET A 63 2.14 2.65 1.16
C MET A 63 2.90 2.13 2.38
N ARG A 64 4.23 2.29 2.33
CA ARG A 64 5.13 2.09 3.46
C ARG A 64 5.98 3.36 3.60
N LYS A 65 6.23 3.76 4.85
CA LYS A 65 7.23 4.77 5.15
C LYS A 65 8.60 4.09 5.28
N ASP A 66 9.53 4.47 4.42
CA ASP A 66 10.93 4.05 4.55
C ASP A 66 11.67 4.97 5.53
N SER A 67 12.89 4.58 5.94
CA SER A 67 13.71 5.35 6.88
C SER A 67 14.01 6.76 6.39
N ASP A 68 14.05 6.93 5.08
CA ASP A 68 14.56 8.13 4.42
C ASP A 68 13.48 9.18 4.16
N GLY A 69 12.21 8.86 4.48
CA GLY A 69 11.08 9.80 4.45
C GLY A 69 10.18 9.64 3.26
#